data_AF-A0A4Q7PID3-F1
#
_entry.id   AF-A0A4Q7PID3-F1
#
_cell.length_a   1.000
_cell.length_b   1.000
_cell.length_c   1.000
_cell.angle_alpha   90.00
_cell.angle_beta   90.00
_cell.angle_gamma   90.00
#
_symmetry.space_group_name_H-M   'P 1'
#
loop_
_entity.id
_entity.type
_entity.pdbx_description
1 polymer ?
#
loop_
_entity_poly.entity_id
_entity_poly.type
_entity_poly.pdbx_seq_one_letter_code
_entity_poly.pdbx_strand_id
1 'polypeptide(L)'
;MRHIIFVIIIGVFFSSSSIAQEGKPIKIQSDRTIKDQNRFEGATILAKVTKQVYMQHEGIEIWCDRAVYYGDDEFVRAFGNVRMKQGDTLTMTSDYAEYNGKTKFAYASEKVFLETPSNTLKTDTLFFDRLRQQAYYRSGGTVKDSSNTLTSRIGRYFMERKQYSFNTKVKIVNPENTVDSERLDYYTENGHAYLYGPSTVKGKESTLYCERGFYDTKVKTGYAIKNAKIDYDNRTVFGDSIFYNSAIQFASATNNIKVLDTANNSVITGHYAEVFKDKDSVFITKRALAATLQEKDSIYIHSDTLMVTGKPEKRIMRGFYDVRIYKSNISGKSDSIHVDQTTGYTKMIGQPIIWSQKNQMTGDTIKIISNTKTEKLDSLIVYQNAFLVQEDTLKAGYNQVKGQTLYGLFKDNEIYQVDIDKNTETIFYQRESEGELTLIGINKVLSSSIKLLLDNREIQDVFYYQNIDGTLYKENELPENARQLSGFNWRGEEKINSKADLFRGESPPKLTKIKGIPLPEIETDFFDEETVKRLKENKSQGSQLLEQKLKDAELKETEVKKKQPPLLKKIKGTDKKPNKDNKKQVNVDPLLGKTAKERDSLTVTKLQFKSGANSKDTQKE
;
A
#
# COMPACT_ATOMS: atom_id res chain seq x y z
N MET A 1 -40.18 -44.09 -23.98
CA MET A 1 -40.63 -45.33 -23.30
C MET A 1 -39.77 -45.45 -22.04
N ARG A 2 -40.28 -45.10 -20.85
CA ARG A 2 -40.96 -46.02 -19.91
C ARG A 2 -40.06 -47.25 -19.65
N HIS A 3 -39.50 -47.47 -18.47
CA HIS A 3 -40.23 -47.65 -17.21
C HIS A 3 -39.36 -47.46 -15.95
N ILE A 4 -39.99 -46.79 -14.98
CA ILE A 4 -39.78 -46.90 -13.54
C ILE A 4 -40.20 -48.32 -13.11
N ILE A 5 -39.39 -49.02 -12.30
CA ILE A 5 -39.89 -50.03 -11.35
C ILE A 5 -39.12 -49.86 -10.03
N PHE A 6 -39.90 -49.57 -9.00
CA PHE A 6 -39.58 -49.51 -7.59
C PHE A 6 -40.17 -50.77 -6.96
N VAL A 7 -39.37 -51.68 -6.40
CA VAL A 7 -39.85 -52.69 -5.45
C VAL A 7 -38.79 -52.95 -4.38
N ILE A 8 -39.21 -52.64 -3.15
CA ILE A 8 -38.67 -52.94 -1.83
C ILE A 8 -38.58 -54.46 -1.63
N ILE A 9 -37.55 -54.98 -0.92
CA ILE A 9 -37.68 -56.04 0.11
C ILE A 9 -36.33 -56.37 0.79
N ILE A 10 -36.28 -56.09 2.10
CA ILE A 10 -35.80 -56.92 3.22
C ILE A 10 -34.31 -57.28 3.30
N GLY A 11 -33.62 -56.56 4.20
CA GLY A 11 -33.17 -57.12 5.48
C GLY A 11 -32.16 -58.27 5.45
N VAL A 12 -30.87 -57.92 5.35
CA VAL A 12 -29.80 -58.66 6.04
C VAL A 12 -28.96 -57.64 6.81
N PHE A 13 -29.14 -57.62 8.13
CA PHE A 13 -28.18 -57.05 9.06
C PHE A 13 -26.89 -57.89 8.94
N PHE A 14 -25.99 -57.50 8.03
CA PHE A 14 -24.61 -57.91 8.13
C PHE A 14 -24.00 -57.08 9.25
N SER A 15 -23.91 -57.69 10.42
CA SER A 15 -23.02 -57.27 11.48
C SER A 15 -21.61 -57.31 10.91
N SER A 16 -21.16 -56.17 10.38
CA SER A 16 -19.76 -55.94 10.11
C SER A 16 -19.06 -55.94 11.47
N SER A 17 -18.61 -57.11 11.90
CA SER A 17 -17.57 -57.21 12.90
C SER A 17 -16.39 -56.46 12.30
N SER A 18 -16.21 -55.22 12.74
CA SER A 18 -14.96 -54.49 12.58
C SER A 18 -13.89 -55.32 13.25
N ILE A 19 -13.23 -56.20 12.49
CA ILE A 19 -11.93 -56.72 12.87
C ILE A 19 -11.05 -55.46 12.90
N ALA A 20 -10.87 -54.90 14.09
CA ALA A 20 -9.77 -53.99 14.33
C ALA A 20 -8.52 -54.75 13.86
N GLN A 21 -7.88 -54.26 12.79
CA GLN A 21 -6.57 -54.76 12.43
C GLN A 21 -5.68 -54.56 13.65
N GLU A 22 -5.25 -55.66 14.26
CA GLU A 22 -4.20 -55.64 15.26
C GLU A 22 -3.02 -54.86 14.64
N GLY A 23 -2.55 -53.84 15.36
CA GLY A 23 -1.44 -53.01 14.92
C GLY A 23 -0.24 -53.89 14.55
N LYS A 24 0.50 -53.52 13.50
CA LYS A 24 1.70 -54.29 13.14
C LYS A 24 2.75 -54.05 14.21
N PRO A 25 3.34 -55.09 14.83
CA PRO A 25 4.33 -54.88 15.88
C PRO A 25 5.60 -54.20 15.33
N ILE A 26 6.29 -53.46 16.19
CA ILE A 26 7.59 -52.86 15.87
C ILE A 26 8.61 -53.98 15.70
N LYS A 27 9.21 -54.09 14.51
CA LYS A 27 10.30 -55.04 14.24
C LYS A 27 11.61 -54.46 14.77
N ILE A 28 12.40 -55.25 15.49
CA ILE A 28 13.61 -54.77 16.18
C ILE A 28 14.80 -55.68 15.87
N GLN A 29 15.96 -55.07 15.65
CA GLN A 29 17.27 -55.73 15.53
C GLN A 29 18.29 -54.98 16.41
N SER A 30 19.03 -55.71 17.23
CA SER A 30 20.06 -55.14 18.11
C SER A 30 21.17 -56.15 18.42
N ASP A 31 22.39 -55.66 18.60
CA ASP A 31 23.52 -56.51 19.01
C ASP A 31 23.42 -57.00 20.45
N ARG A 32 22.86 -56.16 21.33
CA ARG A 32 22.72 -56.46 22.76
C ARG A 32 21.31 -56.15 23.24
N THR A 33 20.73 -57.12 23.94
CA THR A 33 19.41 -57.06 24.55
C THR A 33 19.53 -57.34 26.04
N ILE A 34 19.04 -56.43 26.88
CA ILE A 34 19.10 -56.53 28.35
C ILE A 34 17.67 -56.33 28.88
N LYS A 35 17.22 -57.24 29.75
CA LYS A 35 16.00 -57.09 30.54
C LYS A 35 16.40 -56.73 31.97
N ASP A 36 16.22 -55.47 32.35
CA ASP A 36 16.49 -54.95 33.70
C ASP A 36 15.17 -54.46 34.31
N GLN A 37 14.44 -55.39 34.94
CA GLN A 37 13.11 -55.11 35.50
C GLN A 37 13.16 -54.17 36.71
N ASN A 38 14.32 -54.00 37.35
CA ASN A 38 14.47 -53.10 38.50
C ASN A 38 14.58 -51.64 38.08
N ARG A 39 15.17 -51.36 36.90
CA ARG A 39 15.32 -49.99 36.37
C ARG A 39 14.25 -49.63 35.35
N PHE A 40 13.74 -50.61 34.60
CA PHE A 40 12.72 -50.40 33.58
C PHE A 40 11.74 -51.58 33.56
N GLU A 41 10.73 -51.50 34.42
CA GLU A 41 9.65 -52.50 34.48
C GLU A 41 8.96 -52.63 33.11
N GLY A 42 8.76 -53.86 32.63
CA GLY A 42 8.14 -54.15 31.33
C GLY A 42 8.96 -53.75 30.09
N ALA A 43 10.17 -53.19 30.25
CA ALA A 43 10.97 -52.71 29.14
C ALA A 43 12.14 -53.64 28.76
N THR A 44 12.52 -53.58 27.49
CA THR A 44 13.74 -54.19 26.96
C THR A 44 14.71 -53.09 26.58
N ILE A 45 15.91 -53.12 27.15
CA ILE A 45 17.02 -52.22 26.79
C ILE A 45 17.78 -52.85 25.63
N LEU A 46 17.92 -52.08 24.55
CA LEU A 46 18.59 -52.46 23.32
C LEU A 46 19.80 -51.55 23.17
N ALA A 47 20.97 -52.12 22.86
CA ALA A 47 22.19 -51.33 22.75
C ALA A 47 23.08 -51.79 21.59
N LYS A 48 23.76 -50.81 20.99
CA LYS A 48 24.83 -51.00 20.02
C LYS A 48 26.07 -51.62 20.66
N VAL A 49 26.68 -52.58 19.97
CA VAL A 49 28.06 -53.03 20.22
C VAL A 49 28.92 -52.68 19.01
N THR A 50 28.47 -53.11 17.83
CA THR A 50 29.10 -52.81 16.53
C THR A 50 28.10 -52.11 15.60
N LYS A 51 26.87 -52.61 15.51
CA LYS A 51 25.77 -52.06 14.69
C LYS A 51 24.77 -51.31 15.56
N GLN A 52 24.24 -50.21 15.04
CA GLN A 52 23.17 -49.46 15.70
C GLN A 52 21.93 -50.33 15.89
N VAL A 53 21.17 -50.05 16.95
CA VAL A 53 19.84 -50.62 17.13
C VAL A 53 18.98 -50.16 15.96
N TYR A 54 18.34 -51.10 15.27
CA TYR A 54 17.47 -50.84 14.14
C TYR A 54 16.05 -51.28 14.45
N MET A 55 15.09 -50.42 14.14
CA MET A 55 13.67 -50.67 14.38
C MET A 55 12.85 -50.27 13.16
N GLN A 56 11.81 -51.02 12.86
CA GLN A 56 10.94 -50.76 11.73
C GLN A 56 9.47 -50.90 12.10
N HIS A 57 8.67 -49.89 11.80
CA HIS A 57 7.23 -49.91 12.03
C HIS A 57 6.48 -49.20 10.89
N GLU A 58 5.61 -49.93 10.19
CA GLU A 58 4.77 -49.44 9.10
C GLU A 58 5.49 -48.50 8.08
N GLY A 59 6.70 -48.88 7.66
CA GLY A 59 7.50 -48.15 6.67
C GLY A 59 8.36 -47.01 7.23
N ILE A 60 8.35 -46.79 8.56
CA ILE A 60 9.33 -45.95 9.25
C ILE A 60 10.45 -46.84 9.75
N GLU A 61 11.68 -46.41 9.50
CA GLU A 61 12.91 -47.02 9.96
C GLU A 61 13.57 -46.10 10.99
N ILE A 62 14.02 -46.66 12.12
CA ILE A 62 14.65 -45.92 13.22
C ILE A 62 15.97 -46.60 13.55
N TRP A 63 17.05 -45.82 13.57
CA TRP A 63 18.37 -46.23 14.04
C TRP A 63 18.77 -45.41 15.26
N CYS A 64 19.42 -46.02 16.24
CA CYS A 64 20.00 -45.32 17.39
C CYS A 64 21.11 -46.14 18.07
N ASP A 65 21.87 -45.51 18.96
CA ASP A 65 22.90 -46.21 19.73
C ASP A 65 22.32 -47.03 20.89
N ARG A 66 21.24 -46.53 21.52
CA ARG A 66 20.52 -47.24 22.58
C ARG A 66 19.02 -46.99 22.47
N ALA A 67 18.21 -48.02 22.69
CA ALA A 67 16.76 -47.89 22.82
C ALA A 67 16.23 -48.53 24.11
N VAL A 68 15.14 -47.99 24.63
CA VAL A 68 14.32 -48.64 25.65
C VAL A 68 12.94 -48.88 25.04
N TYR A 69 12.62 -50.16 24.83
CA TYR A 69 11.40 -50.60 24.15
C TYR A 69 10.42 -51.24 25.13
N TYR A 70 9.19 -50.73 25.16
CA TYR A 70 8.09 -51.25 25.94
C TYR A 70 7.14 -51.98 24.99
N GLY A 71 7.21 -53.32 25.00
CA GLY A 71 6.49 -54.18 24.06
C GLY A 71 4.98 -54.00 24.12
N ASP A 72 4.43 -54.07 25.33
CA ASP A 72 2.98 -53.98 25.58
C ASP A 72 2.40 -52.62 25.16
N ASP A 73 3.20 -51.56 25.21
CA ASP A 73 2.81 -50.19 24.84
C ASP A 73 3.11 -49.86 23.38
N GLU A 74 3.83 -50.73 22.65
CA GLU A 74 4.46 -50.45 21.36
C GLU A 74 5.23 -49.12 21.36
N PHE A 75 5.92 -48.84 22.47
CA PHE A 75 6.58 -47.56 22.69
C PHE A 75 8.09 -47.72 22.72
N VAL A 76 8.78 -46.81 22.05
CA VAL A 76 10.24 -46.77 22.07
C VAL A 76 10.76 -45.38 22.40
N ARG A 77 11.80 -45.38 23.25
CA ARG A 77 12.70 -44.24 23.47
C ARG A 77 14.05 -44.57 22.85
N ALA A 78 14.50 -43.76 21.91
CA ALA A 78 15.75 -43.88 21.20
C ALA A 78 16.74 -42.80 21.67
N PHE A 79 17.98 -43.19 21.93
CA PHE A 79 19.03 -42.34 22.49
C PHE A 79 20.31 -42.44 21.65
N GLY A 80 20.91 -41.29 21.38
CA GLY A 80 22.21 -41.15 20.73
C GLY A 80 22.17 -41.47 19.23
N ASN A 81 22.66 -40.52 18.42
CA ASN A 81 22.75 -40.65 16.96
C ASN A 81 21.46 -41.21 16.34
N VAL A 82 20.30 -40.69 16.79
CA VAL A 82 19.00 -41.17 16.34
C VAL A 82 18.81 -40.74 14.89
N ARG A 83 18.39 -41.67 14.04
CA ARG A 83 18.02 -41.42 12.65
C ARG A 83 16.67 -42.07 12.40
N MET A 84 15.68 -41.32 11.94
CA MET A 84 14.40 -41.84 11.48
C MET A 84 14.25 -41.56 9.98
N LYS A 85 13.89 -42.58 9.21
CA LYS A 85 13.67 -42.49 7.76
C LYS A 85 12.27 -42.99 7.41
N GLN A 86 11.54 -42.26 6.58
CA GLN A 86 10.25 -42.68 6.04
C GLN A 86 10.31 -42.69 4.52
N GLY A 87 10.42 -43.89 3.94
CA GLY A 87 10.69 -44.06 2.50
C GLY A 87 11.92 -43.24 2.07
N ASP A 88 11.96 -42.79 0.82
CA ASP A 88 13.08 -41.97 0.32
C ASP A 88 12.85 -40.46 0.47
N THR A 89 11.76 -40.05 1.14
CA THR A 89 11.29 -38.66 1.12
C THR A 89 11.57 -37.86 2.38
N LEU A 90 11.89 -38.52 3.50
CA LEU A 90 12.04 -37.84 4.79
C LEU A 90 13.10 -38.54 5.65
N THR A 91 14.12 -37.78 6.05
CA THR A 91 15.13 -38.23 7.03
C THR A 91 15.18 -37.23 8.17
N MET A 92 15.14 -37.72 9.41
CA MET A 92 15.23 -36.92 10.62
C MET A 92 16.34 -37.47 11.51
N THR A 93 17.16 -36.59 12.08
CA THR A 93 18.20 -36.96 13.05
C THR A 93 18.09 -36.13 14.31
N SER A 94 18.40 -36.73 15.45
CA SER A 94 18.40 -36.08 16.77
C SER A 94 19.26 -36.84 17.78
N ASP A 95 19.52 -36.25 18.95
CA ASP A 95 20.15 -36.96 20.07
C ASP A 95 19.13 -37.81 20.85
N TYR A 96 17.85 -37.43 20.82
CA TYR A 96 16.75 -38.17 21.44
C TYR A 96 15.50 -38.24 20.55
N ALA A 97 14.81 -39.39 20.54
CA ALA A 97 13.47 -39.49 19.97
C ALA A 97 12.59 -40.51 20.68
N GLU A 98 11.30 -40.31 20.58
CA GLU A 98 10.24 -41.20 21.04
C GLU A 98 9.31 -41.52 19.88
N TYR A 99 8.85 -42.77 19.85
CA TYR A 99 7.82 -43.21 18.93
C TYR A 99 6.87 -44.18 19.60
N ASN A 100 5.57 -43.93 19.49
CA ASN A 100 4.53 -44.80 20.01
C ASN A 100 3.71 -45.37 18.84
N GLY A 101 3.75 -46.69 18.66
CA GLY A 101 3.08 -47.42 17.58
C GLY A 101 1.56 -47.30 17.62
N LYS A 102 0.96 -47.33 18.82
CA LYS A 102 -0.49 -47.23 19.05
C LYS A 102 -1.05 -45.86 18.69
N THR A 103 -0.43 -44.79 19.22
CA THR A 103 -0.86 -43.40 18.97
C THR A 103 -0.33 -42.85 17.65
N LYS A 104 0.64 -43.52 17.04
CA LYS A 104 1.38 -43.11 15.83
C LYS A 104 1.97 -41.70 15.97
N PHE A 105 2.39 -41.35 17.17
CA PHE A 105 2.98 -40.05 17.49
C PHE A 105 4.48 -40.19 17.71
N ALA A 106 5.24 -39.24 17.17
CA ALA A 106 6.67 -39.14 17.39
C ALA A 106 7.04 -37.81 18.03
N TYR A 107 8.05 -37.85 18.88
CA TYR A 107 8.66 -36.67 19.50
C TYR A 107 10.16 -36.79 19.35
N ALA A 108 10.82 -35.74 18.87
CA ALA A 108 12.26 -35.67 18.80
C ALA A 108 12.74 -34.42 19.53
N SER A 109 13.85 -34.55 20.24
CA SER A 109 14.49 -33.41 20.92
C SER A 109 16.00 -33.48 20.82
N GLU A 110 16.62 -32.34 21.10
CA GLU A 110 18.08 -32.15 21.08
C GLU A 110 18.68 -32.29 19.68
N LYS A 111 19.08 -31.15 19.10
CA LYS A 111 19.70 -31.04 17.76
C LYS A 111 18.87 -31.69 16.65
N VAL A 112 17.55 -31.50 16.66
CA VAL A 112 16.68 -32.05 15.63
C VAL A 112 17.01 -31.42 14.28
N PHE A 113 17.36 -32.27 13.32
CA PHE A 113 17.58 -31.93 11.93
C PHE A 113 16.69 -32.80 11.06
N LEU A 114 15.85 -32.17 10.24
CA LEU A 114 14.94 -32.83 9.31
C LEU A 114 15.34 -32.46 7.88
N GLU A 115 15.41 -33.45 7.01
CA GLU A 115 15.79 -33.31 5.61
C GLU A 115 14.71 -33.92 4.72
N THR A 116 14.33 -33.15 3.70
CA THR A 116 13.44 -33.52 2.59
C THR A 116 14.18 -33.28 1.27
N PRO A 117 13.71 -33.79 0.12
CA PRO A 117 14.38 -33.55 -1.17
C PRO A 117 14.61 -32.08 -1.53
N SER A 118 13.78 -31.16 -1.01
CA SER A 118 13.86 -29.74 -1.35
C SER A 118 14.34 -28.85 -0.20
N ASN A 119 14.17 -29.26 1.06
CA ASN A 119 14.33 -28.39 2.22
C ASN A 119 14.95 -29.11 3.42
N THR A 120 15.60 -28.35 4.29
CA THR A 120 16.07 -28.80 5.60
C THR A 120 15.44 -27.96 6.72
N LEU A 121 15.23 -28.55 7.89
CA LEU A 121 14.76 -27.88 9.11
C LEU A 121 15.71 -28.21 10.27
N LYS A 122 16.12 -27.17 11.01
CA LYS A 122 16.83 -27.28 12.30
C LYS A 122 15.94 -26.76 13.41
N THR A 123 15.74 -27.52 14.48
CA THR A 123 15.01 -27.10 15.68
C THR A 123 15.49 -27.86 16.90
N ASP A 124 15.12 -27.40 18.09
CA ASP A 124 15.39 -28.11 19.34
C ASP A 124 14.40 -29.24 19.61
N THR A 125 13.11 -29.01 19.36
CA THR A 125 12.04 -30.01 19.54
C THR A 125 11.14 -30.09 18.32
N LEU A 126 10.76 -31.31 17.94
CA LEU A 126 9.84 -31.58 16.84
C LEU A 126 8.80 -32.61 17.26
N PHE A 127 7.54 -32.27 17.04
CA PHE A 127 6.41 -33.16 17.22
C PHE A 127 5.93 -33.61 15.85
N PHE A 128 5.59 -34.89 15.73
CA PHE A 128 5.06 -35.44 14.49
C PHE A 128 3.86 -36.34 14.78
N ASP A 129 2.71 -35.93 14.25
CA ASP A 129 1.49 -36.72 14.25
C ASP A 129 1.34 -37.40 12.88
N ARG A 130 1.59 -38.70 12.85
CA ARG A 130 1.49 -39.48 11.61
C ARG A 130 0.06 -39.76 11.20
N LEU A 131 -0.91 -39.80 12.12
CA LEU A 131 -2.31 -39.99 11.75
C LEU A 131 -2.83 -38.78 10.98
N ARG A 132 -2.43 -37.57 11.41
CA ARG A 132 -2.82 -36.30 10.76
C ARG A 132 -1.84 -35.83 9.68
N GLN A 133 -0.70 -36.53 9.53
CA GLN A 133 0.40 -36.17 8.63
C GLN A 133 0.88 -34.72 8.84
N GLN A 134 1.18 -34.39 10.09
CA GLN A 134 1.58 -33.04 10.49
C GLN A 134 2.85 -33.04 11.33
N ALA A 135 3.76 -32.13 11.01
CA ALA A 135 4.92 -31.82 11.82
C ALA A 135 4.76 -30.45 12.48
N TYR A 136 5.19 -30.31 13.73
CA TYR A 136 5.04 -29.08 14.50
C TYR A 136 6.24 -28.83 15.39
N TYR A 137 6.70 -27.58 15.43
CA TYR A 137 7.69 -27.12 16.40
C TYR A 137 7.24 -25.79 17.00
N ARG A 138 7.71 -25.54 18.23
CA ARG A 138 7.44 -24.30 18.97
C ARG A 138 8.66 -23.75 19.73
N SER A 139 9.80 -24.42 19.59
CA SER A 139 11.09 -24.08 20.18
C SER A 139 11.93 -23.13 19.31
N GLY A 140 11.37 -22.61 18.22
CA GLY A 140 12.13 -21.94 17.18
C GLY A 140 12.70 -22.93 16.17
N GLY A 141 12.68 -22.54 14.90
CA GLY A 141 13.14 -23.37 13.80
C GLY A 141 13.80 -22.55 12.71
N THR A 142 14.76 -23.17 12.02
CA THR A 142 15.40 -22.62 10.83
C THR A 142 15.16 -23.57 9.67
N VAL A 143 14.44 -23.13 8.65
CA VAL A 143 14.20 -23.86 7.41
C VAL A 143 15.10 -23.29 6.33
N LYS A 144 15.80 -24.16 5.59
CA LYS A 144 16.64 -23.75 4.45
C LYS A 144 16.26 -24.53 3.20
N ASP A 145 16.14 -23.81 2.10
CA ASP A 145 16.04 -24.36 0.74
C ASP A 145 17.26 -23.96 -0.10
N SER A 146 17.21 -24.15 -1.42
CA SER A 146 18.32 -23.82 -2.33
C SER A 146 18.72 -22.33 -2.35
N SER A 147 17.84 -21.43 -1.93
CA SER A 147 17.99 -19.97 -2.11
C SER A 147 17.53 -19.12 -0.92
N ASN A 148 16.76 -19.68 0.00
CA ASN A 148 16.14 -18.99 1.12
C ASN A 148 16.55 -19.62 2.45
N THR A 149 16.74 -18.77 3.46
CA THR A 149 16.80 -19.17 4.87
C THR A 149 15.62 -18.51 5.60
N LEU A 150 14.74 -19.34 6.17
CA LEU A 150 13.59 -18.91 6.96
C LEU A 150 13.83 -19.23 8.44
N THR A 151 13.52 -18.29 9.33
CA THR A 151 13.46 -18.51 10.77
C THR A 151 12.10 -18.12 11.33
N SER A 152 11.61 -18.85 12.32
CA SER A 152 10.36 -18.54 13.04
C SER A 152 10.32 -19.21 14.40
N ARG A 153 9.49 -18.71 15.33
CA ARG A 153 9.32 -19.34 16.65
C ARG A 153 8.48 -20.60 16.59
N ILE A 154 7.43 -20.58 15.78
CA ILE A 154 6.45 -21.66 15.63
C ILE A 154 6.37 -22.02 14.16
N GLY A 155 6.35 -23.30 13.85
CA GLY A 155 6.13 -23.78 12.49
C GLY A 155 5.34 -25.07 12.48
N ARG A 156 4.43 -25.17 11.51
CA ARG A 156 3.62 -26.36 11.26
C ARG A 156 3.68 -26.70 9.78
N TYR A 157 3.85 -27.97 9.48
CA TYR A 157 3.81 -28.49 8.12
C TYR A 157 2.64 -29.45 7.97
N PHE A 158 1.77 -29.17 7.00
CA PHE A 158 0.64 -29.98 6.61
C PHE A 158 1.00 -30.74 5.34
N MET A 159 1.31 -32.02 5.46
CA MET A 159 1.82 -32.80 4.33
C MET A 159 0.74 -33.04 3.27
N GLU A 160 -0.50 -33.33 3.66
CA GLU A 160 -1.59 -33.65 2.72
C GLU A 160 -1.88 -32.53 1.71
N ARG A 161 -1.87 -31.28 2.18
CA ARG A 161 -2.08 -30.08 1.36
C ARG A 161 -0.79 -29.33 1.00
N LYS A 162 0.37 -29.91 1.33
CA LYS A 162 1.71 -29.38 1.04
C LYS A 162 1.90 -27.92 1.46
N GLN A 163 1.45 -27.59 2.67
CA GLN A 163 1.42 -26.22 3.20
C GLN A 163 2.31 -26.09 4.44
N TYR A 164 3.16 -25.06 4.46
CA TYR A 164 3.84 -24.60 5.66
C TYR A 164 3.11 -23.39 6.27
N SER A 165 2.94 -23.40 7.58
CA SER A 165 2.49 -22.24 8.38
C SER A 165 3.60 -21.89 9.36
N PHE A 166 4.13 -20.68 9.25
CA PHE A 166 5.13 -20.14 10.16
C PHE A 166 4.52 -18.97 10.92
N ASN A 167 4.74 -18.95 12.24
CA ASN A 167 4.11 -17.98 13.12
C ASN A 167 5.12 -17.41 14.12
N THR A 168 4.94 -16.14 14.45
CA THR A 168 5.72 -15.35 15.41
C THR A 168 7.18 -15.18 15.00
N LYS A 169 7.58 -13.90 14.77
CA LYS A 169 8.94 -13.52 14.36
C LYS A 169 9.41 -14.30 13.12
N VAL A 170 8.58 -14.34 12.08
CA VAL A 170 8.95 -14.98 10.82
C VAL A 170 9.91 -14.06 10.08
N LYS A 171 11.09 -14.56 9.73
CA LYS A 171 12.07 -13.86 8.91
C LYS A 171 12.52 -14.76 7.77
N ILE A 172 12.47 -14.26 6.55
CA ILE A 172 13.04 -14.91 5.36
C ILE A 172 14.18 -14.06 4.85
N VAL A 173 15.31 -14.70 4.55
CA VAL A 173 16.47 -14.06 3.95
C VAL A 173 16.84 -14.81 2.68
N ASN A 174 16.93 -14.08 1.57
CA ASN A 174 17.48 -14.55 0.32
C ASN A 174 18.42 -13.48 -0.28
N PRO A 175 19.17 -13.78 -1.36
CA PRO A 175 20.14 -12.84 -1.92
C PRO A 175 19.55 -11.49 -2.39
N GLU A 176 18.25 -11.46 -2.68
CA GLU A 176 17.59 -10.27 -3.22
C GLU A 176 16.86 -9.46 -2.15
N ASN A 177 16.24 -10.13 -1.17
CA ASN A 177 15.31 -9.52 -0.23
C ASN A 177 15.35 -10.17 1.16
N THR A 178 14.99 -9.37 2.17
CA THR A 178 14.64 -9.84 3.53
C THR A 178 13.16 -9.57 3.80
N VAL A 179 12.42 -10.59 4.23
CA VAL A 179 11.01 -10.48 4.61
C VAL A 179 10.88 -10.68 6.11
N ASP A 180 10.24 -9.75 6.81
CA ASP A 180 9.85 -9.85 8.20
C ASP A 180 8.31 -9.89 8.28
N SER A 181 7.74 -10.83 9.03
CA SER A 181 6.29 -10.97 9.20
C SER A 181 5.90 -11.62 10.52
N GLU A 182 4.67 -11.42 10.96
CA GLU A 182 4.11 -12.14 12.11
C GLU A 182 3.61 -13.55 11.73
N ARG A 183 3.11 -13.76 10.50
CA ARG A 183 2.71 -15.07 9.99
C ARG A 183 2.93 -15.17 8.49
N LEU A 184 3.46 -16.31 8.06
CA LEU A 184 3.61 -16.70 6.66
C LEU A 184 2.97 -18.06 6.44
N ASP A 185 2.06 -18.13 5.47
CA ASP A 185 1.57 -19.40 4.94
C ASP A 185 2.11 -19.61 3.54
N TYR A 186 2.74 -20.75 3.28
CA TYR A 186 3.35 -21.07 1.99
C TYR A 186 2.85 -22.41 1.45
N TYR A 187 2.29 -22.39 0.25
CA TYR A 187 1.78 -23.56 -0.47
C TYR A 187 2.77 -23.95 -1.56
N THR A 188 3.43 -25.10 -1.38
CA THR A 188 4.54 -25.49 -2.29
C THR A 188 4.06 -25.90 -3.68
N GLU A 189 2.82 -26.40 -3.79
CA GLU A 189 2.27 -26.90 -5.05
C GLU A 189 2.09 -25.80 -6.10
N ASN A 190 1.53 -24.65 -5.70
CA ASN A 190 1.28 -23.50 -6.58
C ASN A 190 2.30 -22.37 -6.38
N GLY A 191 3.10 -22.38 -5.32
CA GLY A 191 4.07 -21.31 -5.03
C GLY A 191 3.42 -20.07 -4.41
N HIS A 192 2.23 -20.18 -3.82
CA HIS A 192 1.55 -19.06 -3.18
C HIS A 192 2.10 -18.83 -1.77
N ALA A 193 2.53 -17.60 -1.50
CA ALA A 193 2.94 -17.11 -0.20
C ALA A 193 1.96 -16.05 0.30
N TYR A 194 1.45 -16.21 1.52
CA TYR A 194 0.54 -15.29 2.18
C TYR A 194 1.16 -14.73 3.45
N LEU A 195 1.20 -13.41 3.57
CA LEU A 195 1.69 -12.70 4.75
C LEU A 195 0.50 -12.15 5.53
N TYR A 196 0.49 -12.36 6.85
CA TYR A 196 -0.58 -11.89 7.73
C TYR A 196 -0.01 -11.13 8.93
N GLY A 197 -0.62 -9.98 9.21
CA GLY A 197 -0.14 -9.05 10.23
C GLY A 197 0.98 -8.14 9.69
N PRO A 198 1.50 -7.24 10.53
CA PRO A 198 2.56 -6.31 10.15
C PRO A 198 3.72 -7.05 9.48
N SER A 199 3.97 -6.70 8.21
CA SER A 199 4.92 -7.38 7.35
C SER A 199 5.75 -6.35 6.60
N THR A 200 7.07 -6.55 6.58
CA THR A 200 8.03 -5.70 5.87
C THR A 200 8.84 -6.54 4.89
N VAL A 201 8.89 -6.13 3.64
CA VAL A 201 9.77 -6.71 2.61
C VAL A 201 10.83 -5.67 2.27
N LYS A 202 12.08 -5.93 2.63
CA LYS A 202 13.23 -5.08 2.34
C LYS A 202 14.00 -5.66 1.16
N GLY A 203 13.99 -4.96 0.03
CA GLY A 203 14.85 -5.24 -1.11
C GLY A 203 16.06 -4.31 -1.17
N LYS A 204 16.84 -4.41 -2.25
CA LYS A 204 18.05 -3.59 -2.46
C LYS A 204 17.76 -2.08 -2.57
N GLU A 205 16.65 -1.72 -3.23
CA GLU A 205 16.33 -0.33 -3.57
C GLU A 205 15.02 0.17 -2.94
N SER A 206 14.24 -0.71 -2.33
CA SER A 206 12.94 -0.34 -1.77
C SER A 206 12.56 -1.18 -0.56
N THR A 207 11.72 -0.59 0.30
CA THR A 207 11.10 -1.27 1.44
C THR A 207 9.59 -1.18 1.32
N LEU A 208 8.92 -2.32 1.27
CA LEU A 208 7.46 -2.45 1.27
C LEU A 208 6.98 -2.82 2.68
N TYR A 209 5.98 -2.13 3.17
CA TYR A 209 5.21 -2.47 4.37
C TYR A 209 3.76 -2.77 4.01
N CYS A 210 3.18 -3.80 4.63
CA CYS A 210 1.75 -4.10 4.56
C CYS A 210 1.30 -4.93 5.76
N GLU A 211 0.00 -5.06 5.96
CA GLU A 211 -0.55 -5.98 6.97
C GLU A 211 -1.16 -7.25 6.38
N ARG A 212 -1.33 -7.27 5.06
CA ARG A 212 -1.81 -8.43 4.30
C ARG A 212 -1.06 -8.47 2.97
N GLY A 213 -0.26 -9.52 2.79
CA GLY A 213 0.53 -9.71 1.59
C GLY A 213 0.17 -11.01 0.87
N PHE A 214 0.23 -10.99 -0.45
CA PHE A 214 0.23 -12.19 -1.29
C PHE A 214 1.37 -12.09 -2.29
N TYR A 215 2.04 -13.20 -2.53
CA TYR A 215 3.05 -13.31 -3.57
C TYR A 215 2.98 -14.67 -4.23
N ASP A 216 2.94 -14.68 -5.56
CA ASP A 216 3.09 -15.88 -6.37
C ASP A 216 4.55 -15.99 -6.81
N THR A 217 5.25 -17.02 -6.32
CA THR A 217 6.67 -17.22 -6.61
C THR A 217 6.95 -17.71 -8.03
N LYS A 218 5.95 -18.26 -8.73
CA LYS A 218 6.11 -18.79 -10.10
C LYS A 218 5.98 -17.69 -11.14
N VAL A 219 4.95 -16.85 -11.04
CA VAL A 219 4.73 -15.73 -12.00
C VAL A 219 5.31 -14.40 -11.50
N LYS A 220 5.80 -14.38 -10.25
CA LYS A 220 6.50 -13.25 -9.61
C LYS A 220 5.67 -11.96 -9.49
N THR A 221 4.39 -12.13 -9.19
CA THR A 221 3.44 -11.06 -8.92
C THR A 221 3.00 -11.05 -7.46
N GLY A 222 2.74 -9.88 -6.90
CA GLY A 222 2.27 -9.76 -5.53
C GLY A 222 1.29 -8.62 -5.30
N TYR A 223 0.56 -8.73 -4.19
CA TYR A 223 -0.34 -7.71 -3.68
C TYR A 223 0.01 -7.39 -2.23
N ALA A 224 0.06 -6.10 -1.92
CA ALA A 224 0.13 -5.55 -0.58
C ALA A 224 -1.17 -4.81 -0.29
N ILE A 225 -1.82 -5.14 0.82
CA ILE A 225 -3.11 -4.58 1.22
C ILE A 225 -3.05 -4.18 2.69
N LYS A 226 -3.82 -3.14 3.04
CA LYS A 226 -3.97 -2.59 4.40
C LYS A 226 -2.69 -1.92 4.88
N ASN A 227 -2.76 -0.59 4.98
CA ASN A 227 -1.62 0.27 5.30
C ASN A 227 -0.42 0.01 4.38
N ALA A 228 -0.68 -0.27 3.09
CA ALA A 228 0.37 -0.56 2.14
C ALA A 228 1.22 0.69 1.88
N LYS A 229 2.53 0.56 2.04
CA LYS A 229 3.49 1.64 1.93
C LYS A 229 4.76 1.15 1.28
N ILE A 230 5.28 1.87 0.29
CA ILE A 230 6.59 1.60 -0.30
C ILE A 230 7.48 2.83 -0.11
N ASP A 231 8.65 2.62 0.49
CA ASP A 231 9.74 3.58 0.55
C ASP A 231 10.79 3.22 -0.51
N TYR A 232 11.17 4.17 -1.37
CA TYR A 232 12.27 4.03 -2.34
C TYR A 232 12.91 5.40 -2.58
N ASP A 233 14.24 5.45 -2.63
CA ASP A 233 15.01 6.70 -2.71
C ASP A 233 14.54 7.76 -1.68
N ASN A 234 14.10 8.93 -2.16
CA ASN A 234 13.55 10.04 -1.38
C ASN A 234 12.01 10.08 -1.40
N ARG A 235 11.38 8.92 -1.63
CA ARG A 235 9.94 8.83 -1.86
C ARG A 235 9.25 7.79 -0.99
N THR A 236 8.02 8.13 -0.63
CA THR A 236 7.11 7.23 0.05
C THR A 236 5.78 7.20 -0.70
N VAL A 237 5.35 6.01 -1.11
CA VAL A 237 4.08 5.77 -1.78
C VAL A 237 3.15 5.03 -0.83
N PHE A 238 1.98 5.60 -0.60
CA PHE A 238 0.87 4.99 0.13
C PHE A 238 -0.24 4.58 -0.82
N GLY A 239 -1.00 3.56 -0.45
CA GLY A 239 -2.26 3.20 -1.09
C GLY A 239 -3.02 2.14 -0.28
N ASP A 240 -4.32 1.99 -0.54
CA ASP A 240 -5.09 0.92 0.11
C ASP A 240 -4.66 -0.47 -0.41
N SER A 241 -4.28 -0.54 -1.68
CA SER A 241 -3.71 -1.72 -2.32
C SER A 241 -2.58 -1.32 -3.28
N ILE A 242 -1.48 -2.07 -3.23
CA ILE A 242 -0.39 -1.98 -4.18
C ILE A 242 -0.19 -3.35 -4.82
N PHE A 243 -0.19 -3.37 -6.15
CA PHE A 243 0.18 -4.52 -6.96
C PHE A 243 1.59 -4.33 -7.50
N TYR A 244 2.36 -5.42 -7.56
CA TYR A 244 3.71 -5.43 -8.09
C TYR A 244 3.92 -6.64 -9.00
N ASN A 245 4.56 -6.41 -10.14
CA ASN A 245 5.02 -7.44 -11.05
C ASN A 245 6.52 -7.23 -11.31
N SER A 246 7.33 -8.11 -10.74
CA SER A 246 8.79 -8.02 -10.86
C SER A 246 9.32 -8.42 -12.23
N ALA A 247 8.58 -9.23 -13.00
CA ALA A 247 9.02 -9.69 -14.32
C ALA A 247 9.07 -8.56 -15.35
N ILE A 248 8.18 -7.57 -15.23
CA ILE A 248 8.09 -6.41 -16.13
C ILE A 248 8.35 -5.07 -15.42
N GLN A 249 8.87 -5.10 -14.18
CA GLN A 249 9.17 -3.92 -13.36
C GLN A 249 7.99 -2.91 -13.28
N PHE A 250 6.78 -3.45 -13.14
CA PHE A 250 5.53 -2.69 -13.10
C PHE A 250 4.94 -2.70 -11.70
N ALA A 251 4.40 -1.55 -11.28
CA ALA A 251 3.61 -1.44 -10.06
C ALA A 251 2.37 -0.59 -10.30
N SER A 252 1.29 -0.89 -9.57
CA SER A 252 0.11 -0.04 -9.55
C SER A 252 -0.43 0.11 -8.14
N ALA A 253 -0.88 1.31 -7.80
CA ALA A 253 -1.55 1.58 -6.53
C ALA A 253 -3.02 1.93 -6.78
N THR A 254 -3.89 1.54 -5.86
CA THR A 254 -5.34 1.75 -5.95
C THR A 254 -5.88 2.36 -4.66
N ASN A 255 -6.70 3.41 -4.81
CA ASN A 255 -7.35 4.20 -3.77
C ASN A 255 -6.38 4.88 -2.76
N ASN A 256 -6.75 6.09 -2.33
CA ASN A 256 -6.07 6.85 -1.28
C ASN A 256 -4.55 6.94 -1.49
N ILE A 257 -4.16 7.15 -2.74
CA ILE A 257 -2.76 7.17 -3.13
C ILE A 257 -2.18 8.49 -2.69
N LYS A 258 -1.05 8.40 -2.01
CA LYS A 258 -0.26 9.57 -1.61
C LYS A 258 1.20 9.26 -1.88
N VAL A 259 1.82 10.08 -2.69
CA VAL A 259 3.26 10.04 -2.98
C VAL A 259 3.88 11.24 -2.30
N LEU A 260 4.77 10.99 -1.36
CA LEU A 260 5.63 12.00 -0.75
C LEU A 260 6.98 11.97 -1.46
N ASP A 261 7.47 13.12 -1.92
CA ASP A 261 8.82 13.29 -2.43
C ASP A 261 9.53 14.34 -1.59
N THR A 262 10.47 13.90 -0.76
CA THR A 262 11.18 14.76 0.20
C THR A 262 12.30 15.56 -0.46
N ALA A 263 12.81 15.10 -1.61
CA ALA A 263 13.83 15.83 -2.35
C ALA A 263 13.26 17.10 -3.00
N ASN A 264 12.03 17.02 -3.51
CA ASN A 264 11.36 18.12 -4.19
C ASN A 264 10.31 18.84 -3.34
N ASN A 265 10.18 18.51 -2.04
CA ASN A 265 9.11 19.00 -1.16
C ASN A 265 7.72 18.96 -1.83
N SER A 266 7.37 17.81 -2.39
CA SER A 266 6.12 17.64 -3.15
C SER A 266 5.29 16.48 -2.65
N VAL A 267 3.97 16.62 -2.81
CA VAL A 267 2.97 15.62 -2.47
C VAL A 267 2.06 15.44 -3.67
N ILE A 268 1.93 14.22 -4.15
CA ILE A 268 1.00 13.89 -5.23
C ILE A 268 -0.05 12.92 -4.71
N THR A 269 -1.32 13.21 -4.94
CA THR A 269 -2.45 12.38 -4.51
C THR A 269 -3.32 11.96 -5.67
N GLY A 270 -4.00 10.82 -5.55
CA GLY A 270 -5.01 10.34 -6.49
C GLY A 270 -5.64 9.03 -6.03
N HIS A 271 -6.43 8.40 -6.89
CA HIS A 271 -7.10 7.12 -6.56
C HIS A 271 -6.74 5.97 -7.50
N TYR A 272 -5.90 6.20 -8.51
CA TYR A 272 -5.24 5.15 -9.28
C TYR A 272 -3.89 5.64 -9.80
N ALA A 273 -2.86 4.81 -9.70
CA ALA A 273 -1.53 5.14 -10.19
C ALA A 273 -0.84 3.92 -10.77
N GLU A 274 -0.03 4.13 -11.79
CA GLU A 274 0.86 3.13 -12.35
C GLU A 274 2.28 3.67 -12.47
N VAL A 275 3.24 2.78 -12.28
CA VAL A 275 4.66 3.06 -12.36
C VAL A 275 5.32 2.01 -13.25
N PHE A 276 6.07 2.49 -14.23
CA PHE A 276 6.95 1.68 -15.07
C PHE A 276 8.38 2.10 -14.79
N LYS A 277 9.13 1.28 -14.05
CA LYS A 277 10.49 1.64 -13.60
C LYS A 277 11.43 1.89 -14.78
N ASP A 278 11.38 1.04 -15.80
CA ASP A 278 12.25 1.14 -16.99
C ASP A 278 12.02 2.42 -17.81
N LYS A 279 10.83 3.02 -17.69
CA LYS A 279 10.45 4.27 -18.38
C LYS A 279 10.61 5.50 -17.48
N ASP A 280 10.96 5.32 -16.21
CA ASP A 280 10.93 6.35 -15.16
C ASP A 280 9.63 7.19 -15.22
N SER A 281 8.51 6.49 -15.44
CA SER A 281 7.21 7.09 -15.73
C SER A 281 6.20 6.72 -14.66
N VAL A 282 5.56 7.73 -14.10
CA VAL A 282 4.44 7.60 -13.18
C VAL A 282 3.26 8.33 -13.78
N PHE A 283 2.08 7.71 -13.79
CA PHE A 283 0.85 8.45 -14.00
C PHE A 283 -0.13 8.21 -12.85
N ILE A 284 -0.88 9.24 -12.51
CA ILE A 284 -1.83 9.27 -11.39
C ILE A 284 -3.13 9.86 -11.92
N THR A 285 -4.25 9.20 -11.62
CA THR A 285 -5.58 9.57 -12.11
C THR A 285 -6.61 9.53 -10.99
N LYS A 286 -7.85 9.92 -11.33
CA LYS A 286 -9.02 9.97 -10.45
C LYS A 286 -8.79 10.98 -9.31
N ARG A 287 -8.97 12.26 -9.62
CA ARG A 287 -8.67 13.42 -8.75
C ARG A 287 -7.18 13.54 -8.43
N ALA A 288 -6.38 13.64 -9.49
CA ALA A 288 -4.94 13.76 -9.38
C ALA A 288 -4.58 15.19 -8.97
N LEU A 289 -3.87 15.34 -7.84
CA LEU A 289 -3.44 16.63 -7.32
C LEU A 289 -1.95 16.56 -6.99
N ALA A 290 -1.16 17.47 -7.55
CA ALA A 290 0.21 17.73 -7.15
C ALA A 290 0.27 19.01 -6.32
N ALA A 291 0.91 18.95 -5.16
CA ALA A 291 1.23 20.09 -4.32
C ALA A 291 2.75 20.17 -4.16
N THR A 292 3.36 21.30 -4.52
CA THR A 292 4.80 21.52 -4.42
C THR A 292 5.08 22.79 -3.63
N LEU A 293 5.99 22.72 -2.66
CA LEU A 293 6.44 23.88 -1.92
C LEU A 293 7.41 24.69 -2.77
N GLN A 294 7.13 25.98 -2.97
CA GLN A 294 8.00 26.94 -3.64
C GLN A 294 8.21 28.14 -2.71
N GLU A 295 9.46 28.41 -2.32
CA GLU A 295 9.80 29.41 -1.29
C GLU A 295 9.02 29.23 0.04
N LYS A 296 7.95 30.01 0.27
CA LYS A 296 7.10 30.02 1.46
C LYS A 296 5.64 29.65 1.19
N ASP A 297 5.28 29.41 -0.06
CA ASP A 297 3.90 29.10 -0.47
C ASP A 297 3.85 27.81 -1.31
N SER A 298 2.72 27.12 -1.33
CA SER A 298 2.54 25.90 -2.09
C SER A 298 1.78 26.16 -3.38
N ILE A 299 2.28 25.60 -4.49
CA ILE A 299 1.54 25.53 -5.75
C ILE A 299 0.77 24.22 -5.79
N TYR A 300 -0.51 24.31 -6.13
CA TYR A 300 -1.40 23.17 -6.32
C TYR A 300 -1.78 23.06 -7.79
N ILE A 301 -1.62 21.88 -8.37
CA ILE A 301 -1.98 21.57 -9.75
C ILE A 301 -2.85 20.33 -9.74
N HIS A 302 -4.11 20.49 -10.11
CA HIS A 302 -5.07 19.42 -10.30
C HIS A 302 -5.28 19.15 -11.78
N SER A 303 -5.53 17.89 -12.14
CA SER A 303 -6.00 17.47 -13.47
C SER A 303 -6.62 16.08 -13.40
N ASP A 304 -7.26 15.63 -14.48
CA ASP A 304 -7.77 14.26 -14.56
C ASP A 304 -6.65 13.21 -14.44
N THR A 305 -5.52 13.49 -15.10
CA THR A 305 -4.33 12.64 -15.22
C THR A 305 -3.07 13.50 -15.08
N LEU A 306 -2.30 13.22 -14.03
CA LEU A 306 -0.94 13.75 -13.88
C LEU A 306 0.07 12.67 -14.30
N MET A 307 1.01 13.04 -15.16
CA MET A 307 2.11 12.19 -15.59
C MET A 307 3.44 12.86 -15.23
N VAL A 308 4.34 12.11 -14.61
CA VAL A 308 5.67 12.59 -14.20
C VAL A 308 6.73 11.64 -14.78
N THR A 309 7.71 12.23 -15.46
CA THR A 309 8.79 11.49 -16.14
C THR A 309 10.17 12.12 -15.91
N GLY A 310 11.24 11.35 -16.09
CA GLY A 310 12.64 11.84 -16.07
C GLY A 310 13.26 11.86 -14.67
N LYS A 311 14.59 11.91 -14.52
CA LYS A 311 15.28 11.75 -13.22
C LYS A 311 14.98 12.90 -12.22
N PRO A 312 15.24 12.73 -10.89
CA PRO A 312 15.18 13.84 -9.93
C PRO A 312 15.91 15.09 -10.44
N GLU A 313 15.37 16.28 -10.14
CA GLU A 313 15.82 17.61 -10.62
C GLU A 313 15.70 17.85 -12.14
N LYS A 314 15.38 16.82 -12.94
CA LYS A 314 15.15 16.88 -14.39
C LYS A 314 13.77 16.33 -14.75
N ARG A 315 12.81 16.50 -13.85
CA ARG A 315 11.46 15.95 -14.00
C ARG A 315 10.67 16.81 -14.98
N ILE A 316 9.88 16.12 -15.80
CA ILE A 316 8.85 16.71 -16.64
C ILE A 316 7.50 16.24 -16.11
N MET A 317 6.67 17.18 -15.68
CA MET A 317 5.29 16.95 -15.28
C MET A 317 4.35 17.37 -16.40
N ARG A 318 3.35 16.55 -16.70
CA ARG A 318 2.29 16.84 -17.66
C ARG A 318 0.93 16.58 -17.00
N GLY A 319 -0.02 17.47 -17.20
CA GLY A 319 -1.40 17.32 -16.73
C GLY A 319 -2.38 17.33 -17.90
N PHE A 320 -3.31 16.36 -17.91
CA PHE A 320 -4.34 16.16 -18.94
C PHE A 320 -5.59 15.56 -18.27
N TYR A 321 -6.83 16.00 -18.47
CA TYR A 321 -7.33 17.27 -18.96
C TYR A 321 -7.83 18.09 -17.76
N ASP A 322 -8.51 19.23 -18.00
CA ASP A 322 -9.07 20.13 -16.98
C ASP A 322 -8.04 20.53 -15.91
N VAL A 323 -6.90 21.04 -16.37
CA VAL A 323 -5.86 21.50 -15.48
C VAL A 323 -6.34 22.74 -14.72
N ARG A 324 -6.19 22.70 -13.40
CA ARG A 324 -6.53 23.78 -12.49
C ARG A 324 -5.36 24.04 -11.57
N ILE A 325 -4.96 25.30 -11.48
CA ILE A 325 -3.79 25.76 -10.74
C ILE A 325 -4.25 26.71 -9.65
N TYR A 326 -3.71 26.55 -8.45
CA TYR A 326 -3.94 27.43 -7.32
C TYR A 326 -2.64 27.73 -6.57
N LYS A 327 -2.42 29.01 -6.31
CA LYS A 327 -1.40 29.61 -5.43
C LYS A 327 -2.04 30.82 -4.76
N SER A 328 -1.54 31.27 -3.62
CA SER A 328 -2.18 32.38 -2.86
C SER A 328 -2.41 33.67 -3.67
N ASN A 329 -1.54 33.96 -4.65
CA ASN A 329 -1.59 35.17 -5.46
C ASN A 329 -2.00 34.95 -6.93
N ILE A 330 -2.01 33.70 -7.40
CA ILE A 330 -2.23 33.34 -8.81
C ILE A 330 -3.10 32.09 -8.88
N SER A 331 -4.08 32.09 -9.76
CA SER A 331 -4.80 30.88 -10.15
C SER A 331 -4.87 30.77 -11.67
N GLY A 332 -5.14 29.57 -12.17
CA GLY A 332 -5.28 29.39 -13.60
C GLY A 332 -6.02 28.12 -13.97
N LYS A 333 -6.50 28.08 -15.21
CA LYS A 333 -7.20 26.94 -15.79
C LYS A 333 -6.75 26.76 -17.24
N SER A 334 -6.64 25.52 -17.69
CA SER A 334 -6.32 25.18 -19.07
C SER A 334 -6.75 23.75 -19.36
N ASP A 335 -6.82 23.37 -20.63
CA ASP A 335 -6.99 21.96 -20.99
C ASP A 335 -5.82 21.11 -20.48
N SER A 336 -4.59 21.54 -20.79
CA SER A 336 -3.38 20.76 -20.53
C SER A 336 -2.23 21.63 -20.02
N ILE A 337 -1.29 21.03 -19.27
CA ILE A 337 -0.09 21.70 -18.77
C ILE A 337 1.15 20.85 -18.97
N HIS A 338 2.28 21.51 -19.21
CA HIS A 338 3.60 20.91 -19.27
C HIS A 338 4.58 21.74 -18.44
N VAL A 339 5.18 21.12 -17.43
CA VAL A 339 6.16 21.73 -16.53
C VAL A 339 7.49 21.01 -16.69
N ASP A 340 8.52 21.75 -17.09
CA ASP A 340 9.89 21.27 -17.23
C ASP A 340 10.77 21.91 -16.15
N GLN A 341 11.22 21.09 -15.20
CA GLN A 341 12.06 21.54 -14.09
C GLN A 341 13.48 21.94 -14.54
N THR A 342 13.98 21.37 -15.64
CA THR A 342 15.33 21.65 -16.15
C THR A 342 15.41 23.04 -16.74
N THR A 343 14.38 23.44 -17.49
CA THR A 343 14.34 24.74 -18.16
C THR A 343 13.59 25.81 -17.36
N GLY A 344 12.85 25.41 -16.32
CA GLY A 344 11.96 26.29 -15.57
C GLY A 344 10.72 26.74 -16.37
N TYR A 345 10.34 25.98 -17.41
CA TYR A 345 9.21 26.35 -18.27
C TYR A 345 7.92 25.68 -17.80
N THR A 346 6.87 26.47 -17.68
CA THR A 346 5.50 25.99 -17.50
C THR A 346 4.65 26.44 -18.68
N LYS A 347 4.13 25.50 -19.46
CA LYS A 347 3.30 25.77 -20.65
C LYS A 347 1.87 25.30 -20.40
N MET A 348 0.92 26.23 -20.46
CA MET A 348 -0.52 25.98 -20.38
C MET A 348 -1.11 26.02 -21.80
N ILE A 349 -1.93 25.03 -22.14
CA ILE A 349 -2.39 24.75 -23.52
C ILE A 349 -3.91 24.53 -23.51
N GLY A 350 -4.57 24.90 -24.60
CA GLY A 350 -6.01 24.70 -24.79
C GLY A 350 -6.83 25.70 -23.98
N GLN A 351 -6.90 26.92 -24.51
CA GLN A 351 -7.60 28.07 -23.91
C GLN A 351 -7.18 28.36 -22.45
N PRO A 352 -5.86 28.52 -22.21
CA PRO A 352 -5.37 28.86 -20.89
C PRO A 352 -5.87 30.22 -20.42
N ILE A 353 -6.13 30.28 -19.12
CA ILE A 353 -6.51 31.49 -18.40
C ILE A 353 -5.71 31.57 -17.09
N ILE A 354 -5.21 32.75 -16.78
CA ILE A 354 -4.54 33.06 -15.53
C ILE A 354 -5.26 34.23 -14.87
N TRP A 355 -5.57 34.10 -13.59
CA TRP A 355 -6.09 35.19 -12.77
C TRP A 355 -5.05 35.60 -11.72
N SER A 356 -4.87 36.91 -11.60
CA SER A 356 -4.07 37.54 -10.53
C SER A 356 -4.86 38.71 -9.97
N GLN A 357 -5.41 38.55 -8.76
CA GLN A 357 -6.35 39.50 -8.15
C GLN A 357 -7.52 39.86 -9.10
N LYS A 358 -7.63 41.12 -9.53
CA LYS A 358 -8.66 41.65 -10.43
C LYS A 358 -8.31 41.48 -11.92
N ASN A 359 -7.13 40.94 -12.23
CA ASN A 359 -6.64 40.78 -13.59
C ASN A 359 -6.88 39.37 -14.10
N GLN A 360 -7.19 39.27 -15.39
CA GLN A 360 -7.33 38.04 -16.15
C GLN A 360 -6.50 38.13 -17.42
N MET A 361 -5.68 37.11 -17.68
CA MET A 361 -4.93 36.94 -18.91
C MET A 361 -5.36 35.69 -19.65
N THR A 362 -5.59 35.81 -20.96
CA THR A 362 -5.96 34.70 -21.85
C THR A 362 -5.21 34.77 -23.17
N GLY A 363 -5.08 33.62 -23.83
CA GLY A 363 -4.57 33.49 -25.20
C GLY A 363 -4.61 32.03 -25.65
N ASP A 364 -3.98 31.69 -26.77
CA ASP A 364 -3.99 30.32 -27.28
C ASP A 364 -3.04 29.40 -26.48
N THR A 365 -1.94 29.97 -25.98
CA THR A 365 -0.94 29.27 -25.16
C THR A 365 -0.28 30.27 -24.23
N ILE A 366 -0.11 29.90 -22.95
CA ILE A 366 0.64 30.70 -21.99
C ILE A 366 1.89 29.93 -21.59
N LYS A 367 3.05 30.57 -21.70
CA LYS A 367 4.33 30.05 -21.22
C LYS A 367 4.83 30.93 -20.08
N ILE A 368 5.04 30.35 -18.91
CA ILE A 368 5.66 30.97 -17.75
C ILE A 368 7.09 30.48 -17.67
N ILE A 369 8.02 31.39 -17.36
CA ILE A 369 9.44 31.13 -17.23
C ILE A 369 9.84 31.44 -15.78
N SER A 370 10.44 30.46 -15.13
CA SER A 370 10.95 30.57 -13.76
C SER A 370 12.46 30.38 -13.75
N ASN A 371 13.15 31.09 -12.87
CA ASN A 371 14.56 30.92 -12.65
C ASN A 371 14.81 29.62 -11.87
N THR A 372 15.56 28.69 -12.45
CA THR A 372 15.80 27.36 -11.86
C THR A 372 16.69 27.37 -10.62
N LYS A 373 17.39 28.47 -10.33
CA LYS A 373 18.22 28.63 -9.13
C LYS A 373 17.48 29.31 -7.99
N THR A 374 16.73 30.36 -8.29
CA THR A 374 16.02 31.15 -7.27
C THR A 374 14.57 30.71 -7.07
N GLU A 375 14.05 29.88 -7.96
CA GLU A 375 12.64 29.48 -8.06
C GLU A 375 11.65 30.64 -8.27
N LYS A 376 12.15 31.87 -8.50
CA LYS A 376 11.31 33.05 -8.77
C LYS A 376 10.79 33.07 -10.21
N LEU A 377 9.60 33.64 -10.38
CA LEU A 377 9.06 33.98 -11.71
C LEU A 377 9.94 35.05 -12.36
N ASP A 378 10.27 34.85 -13.62
CA ASP A 378 11.08 35.77 -14.42
C ASP A 378 10.19 36.50 -15.44
N SER A 379 9.49 35.73 -16.27
CA SER A 379 8.67 36.26 -17.36
C SER A 379 7.49 35.35 -17.68
N LEU A 380 6.44 35.91 -18.30
CA LEU A 380 5.43 35.13 -19.03
C LEU A 380 5.31 35.60 -20.47
N ILE A 381 4.88 34.69 -21.33
CA ILE A 381 4.56 34.95 -22.73
C ILE A 381 3.20 34.34 -23.03
N VAL A 382 2.27 35.17 -23.52
CA VAL A 382 0.98 34.73 -24.05
C VAL A 382 1.06 34.78 -25.56
N TYR A 383 0.90 33.63 -26.20
CA TYR A 383 0.98 33.50 -27.65
C TYR A 383 -0.41 33.54 -28.26
N GLN A 384 -0.60 34.43 -29.24
CA GLN A 384 -1.80 34.57 -30.07
C GLN A 384 -3.06 34.92 -29.27
N ASN A 385 -3.89 35.79 -29.86
CA ASN A 385 -5.14 36.26 -29.24
C ASN A 385 -4.93 36.72 -27.78
N ALA A 386 -3.81 37.40 -27.52
CA ALA A 386 -3.44 37.79 -26.17
C ALA A 386 -4.43 38.86 -25.69
N PHE A 387 -5.02 38.59 -24.52
CA PHE A 387 -6.04 39.47 -23.94
C PHE A 387 -5.76 39.64 -22.45
N LEU A 388 -5.69 40.89 -22.00
CA LEU A 388 -5.61 41.29 -20.60
C LEU A 388 -6.90 42.03 -20.25
N VAL A 389 -7.58 41.57 -19.20
CA VAL A 389 -8.76 42.21 -18.64
C VAL A 389 -8.47 42.57 -17.19
N GLN A 390 -8.81 43.78 -16.77
CA GLN A 390 -8.77 44.21 -15.38
C GLN A 390 -10.15 44.75 -14.98
N GLU A 391 -10.73 44.19 -13.92
CA GLU A 391 -11.98 44.67 -13.34
C GLU A 391 -11.76 46.04 -12.67
N ASP A 392 -12.57 47.04 -13.02
CA ASP A 392 -12.52 48.37 -12.42
C ASP A 392 -12.99 48.33 -10.94
N THR A 393 -12.39 49.15 -10.09
CA THR A 393 -12.54 49.15 -8.63
C THR A 393 -13.97 49.46 -8.17
N LEU A 394 -14.78 50.14 -9.00
CA LEU A 394 -16.19 50.43 -8.74
C LEU A 394 -17.17 49.51 -9.49
N LYS A 395 -16.69 48.41 -10.10
CA LYS A 395 -17.49 47.46 -10.92
C LYS A 395 -18.29 48.11 -12.06
N ALA A 396 -17.86 49.29 -12.50
CA ALA A 396 -18.52 50.03 -13.58
C ALA A 396 -18.14 49.53 -14.99
N GLY A 397 -17.08 48.73 -15.10
CA GLY A 397 -16.59 48.23 -16.38
C GLY A 397 -15.30 47.43 -16.28
N TYR A 398 -14.72 47.15 -17.45
CA TYR A 398 -13.48 46.40 -17.58
C TYR A 398 -12.47 47.18 -18.42
N ASN A 399 -11.29 47.37 -17.85
CA ASN A 399 -10.12 47.77 -18.60
C ASN A 399 -9.68 46.58 -19.46
N GLN A 400 -9.52 46.80 -20.76
CA GLN A 400 -9.29 45.75 -21.74
C GLN A 400 -8.11 46.12 -22.61
N VAL A 401 -7.20 45.16 -22.81
CA VAL A 401 -6.10 45.28 -23.74
C VAL A 401 -6.00 43.99 -24.54
N LYS A 402 -6.00 44.10 -25.87
CA LYS A 402 -5.79 42.96 -26.77
C LYS A 402 -4.60 43.20 -27.71
N GLY A 403 -3.99 42.12 -28.17
CA GLY A 403 -2.96 42.14 -29.21
C GLY A 403 -2.60 40.73 -29.68
N GLN A 404 -1.56 40.60 -30.52
CA GLN A 404 -1.13 39.29 -31.00
C GLN A 404 -0.32 38.51 -29.94
N THR A 405 0.63 39.16 -29.29
CA THR A 405 1.51 38.53 -28.29
C THR A 405 1.64 39.44 -27.08
N LEU A 406 1.65 38.87 -25.87
CA LEU A 406 1.88 39.59 -24.63
C LEU A 406 3.12 39.03 -23.92
N TYR A 407 4.01 39.91 -23.49
CA TYR A 407 5.16 39.63 -22.64
C TYR A 407 4.93 40.27 -21.28
N GLY A 408 4.96 39.49 -20.21
CA GLY A 408 4.87 40.00 -18.85
C GLY A 408 6.19 39.78 -18.13
N LEU A 409 6.68 40.79 -17.41
CA LEU A 409 7.91 40.75 -16.63
C LEU A 409 7.58 40.74 -15.14
N PHE A 410 8.28 39.89 -14.39
CA PHE A 410 8.07 39.72 -12.97
C PHE A 410 9.20 40.34 -12.15
N LYS A 411 8.84 40.92 -11.01
CA LYS A 411 9.74 41.34 -9.95
C LYS A 411 9.15 40.88 -8.63
N ASP A 412 9.92 40.14 -7.84
CA ASP A 412 9.47 39.56 -6.57
C ASP A 412 8.15 38.75 -6.67
N ASN A 413 8.03 37.98 -7.75
CA ASN A 413 6.84 37.16 -8.08
C ASN A 413 5.57 37.96 -8.38
N GLU A 414 5.68 39.26 -8.64
CA GLU A 414 4.60 40.14 -9.09
C GLU A 414 4.89 40.72 -10.47
N ILE A 415 3.86 40.84 -11.30
CA ILE A 415 4.00 41.45 -12.64
C ILE A 415 4.11 42.96 -12.47
N TYR A 416 5.19 43.54 -12.98
CA TYR A 416 5.41 45.00 -12.94
C TYR A 416 5.35 45.66 -14.32
N GLN A 417 5.50 44.88 -15.40
CA GLN A 417 5.43 45.37 -16.76
C GLN A 417 4.76 44.34 -17.66
N VAL A 418 3.91 44.84 -18.57
CA VAL A 418 3.29 44.05 -19.62
C VAL A 418 3.47 44.76 -20.96
N ASP A 419 4.15 44.12 -21.90
CA ASP A 419 4.32 44.60 -23.27
C ASP A 419 3.42 43.76 -24.20
N ILE A 420 2.63 44.43 -25.04
CA ILE A 420 1.71 43.78 -25.97
C ILE A 420 2.03 44.25 -27.38
N ASP A 421 2.28 43.30 -28.27
CA ASP A 421 2.76 43.55 -29.62
C ASP A 421 1.74 43.15 -30.69
N LYS A 422 1.71 43.97 -31.74
CA LYS A 422 0.97 43.85 -33.00
C LYS A 422 -0.56 43.95 -32.85
N ASN A 423 -1.15 44.83 -33.67
CA ASN A 423 -2.58 45.05 -33.80
C ASN A 423 -3.28 45.23 -32.45
N THR A 424 -2.74 46.15 -31.66
CA THR A 424 -3.21 46.36 -30.29
C THR A 424 -4.43 47.27 -30.25
N GLU A 425 -5.38 46.95 -29.37
CA GLU A 425 -6.54 47.79 -29.09
C GLU A 425 -6.79 47.81 -27.59
N THR A 426 -7.16 48.96 -27.06
CA THR A 426 -7.48 49.16 -25.65
C THR A 426 -8.83 49.80 -25.44
N ILE A 427 -9.43 49.50 -24.30
CA ILE A 427 -10.52 50.27 -23.69
C ILE A 427 -10.13 50.48 -22.22
N PHE A 428 -9.97 51.74 -21.80
CA PHE A 428 -9.68 52.12 -20.43
C PHE A 428 -10.72 53.08 -19.88
N TYR A 429 -11.22 52.80 -18.69
CA TYR A 429 -12.10 53.70 -17.94
C TYR A 429 -11.22 54.70 -17.17
N GLN A 430 -11.21 55.96 -17.59
CA GLN A 430 -10.41 57.01 -16.95
C GLN A 430 -11.21 57.70 -15.84
N ARG A 431 -10.62 57.82 -14.66
CA ARG A 431 -11.23 58.44 -13.47
C ARG A 431 -10.35 59.57 -12.93
N GLU A 432 -10.98 60.50 -12.22
CA GLU A 432 -10.29 61.54 -11.45
C GLU A 432 -9.37 60.90 -10.39
N SER A 433 -8.17 61.46 -10.23
CA SER A 433 -7.13 60.92 -9.34
C SER A 433 -7.36 61.22 -7.86
N GLU A 434 -8.21 62.19 -7.54
CA GLU A 434 -8.55 62.61 -6.16
C GLU A 434 -10.07 62.86 -6.03
N GLY A 435 -10.64 62.61 -4.84
CA GLY A 435 -12.08 62.85 -4.58
C GLY A 435 -12.97 61.62 -4.78
N GLU A 436 -14.17 61.80 -5.36
CA GLU A 436 -15.20 60.75 -5.50
C GLU A 436 -14.90 59.70 -6.60
N LEU A 437 -13.70 59.71 -7.22
CA LEU A 437 -13.31 58.81 -8.32
C LEU A 437 -14.32 58.83 -9.50
N THR A 438 -14.83 60.01 -9.85
CA THR A 438 -15.81 60.17 -10.94
C THR A 438 -15.20 59.76 -12.29
N LEU A 439 -16.03 59.17 -13.17
CA LEU A 439 -15.61 58.74 -14.50
C LEU A 439 -15.43 59.96 -15.40
N ILE A 440 -14.22 60.18 -15.90
CA ILE A 440 -13.88 61.23 -16.87
C ILE A 440 -14.38 60.80 -18.26
N GLY A 441 -14.15 59.54 -18.62
CA GLY A 441 -14.57 58.97 -19.89
C GLY A 441 -13.99 57.59 -20.15
N ILE A 442 -14.32 57.05 -21.32
CA ILE A 442 -13.84 55.75 -21.80
C ILE A 442 -12.87 56.02 -22.95
N ASN A 443 -11.59 55.76 -22.70
CA ASN A 443 -10.53 55.95 -23.68
C ASN A 443 -10.36 54.68 -24.51
N LYS A 444 -10.55 54.78 -25.83
CA LYS A 444 -10.38 53.68 -26.78
C LYS A 444 -9.24 54.01 -27.72
N VAL A 445 -8.21 53.16 -27.76
CA VAL A 445 -6.98 53.42 -28.54
C VAL A 445 -6.57 52.21 -29.36
N LEU A 446 -6.19 52.45 -30.62
CA LEU A 446 -5.53 51.53 -31.51
C LEU A 446 -4.05 51.91 -31.63
N SER A 447 -3.16 50.92 -31.60
CA SER A 447 -1.72 51.15 -31.84
C SER A 447 -1.00 49.90 -32.31
N SER A 448 0.26 50.03 -32.70
CA SER A 448 1.05 48.86 -33.13
C SER A 448 1.58 48.05 -31.94
N SER A 449 1.97 48.70 -30.85
CA SER A 449 2.35 48.04 -29.60
C SER A 449 2.08 48.91 -28.38
N ILE A 450 1.94 48.26 -27.22
CA ILE A 450 1.58 48.89 -25.94
C ILE A 450 2.54 48.41 -24.87
N LYS A 451 2.95 49.32 -23.99
CA LYS A 451 3.60 49.01 -22.72
C LYS A 451 2.73 49.46 -21.57
N LEU A 452 2.49 48.56 -20.62
CA LEU A 452 1.78 48.81 -19.38
C LEU A 452 2.78 48.70 -18.24
N LEU A 453 2.79 49.68 -17.35
CA LEU A 453 3.48 49.59 -16.06
C LEU A 453 2.45 49.34 -14.97
N LEU A 454 2.74 48.35 -14.13
CA LEU A 454 1.86 47.94 -13.05
C LEU A 454 2.55 48.19 -11.72
N ASP A 455 1.81 48.76 -10.78
CA ASP A 455 2.19 48.84 -9.37
C ASP A 455 1.06 48.25 -8.52
N ASN A 456 1.42 47.46 -7.51
CA ASN A 456 0.49 46.69 -6.68
C ASN A 456 -0.56 45.90 -7.50
N ARG A 457 -0.16 45.44 -8.71
CA ARG A 457 -0.98 44.69 -9.68
C ARG A 457 -2.14 45.49 -10.29
N GLU A 458 -2.13 46.81 -10.18
CA GLU A 458 -3.02 47.74 -10.89
C GLU A 458 -2.26 48.48 -12.00
N ILE A 459 -2.93 48.84 -13.09
CA ILE A 459 -2.30 49.51 -14.23
C ILE A 459 -2.12 50.99 -13.86
N GLN A 460 -0.88 51.47 -13.83
CA GLN A 460 -0.55 52.87 -13.51
C GLN A 460 -0.34 53.68 -14.79
N ASP A 461 0.59 53.22 -15.63
CA ASP A 461 0.96 53.90 -16.85
C ASP A 461 0.69 53.03 -18.08
N VAL A 462 0.24 53.68 -19.15
CA VAL A 462 0.00 53.06 -20.45
C VAL A 462 0.71 53.88 -21.51
N PHE A 463 1.66 53.26 -22.21
CA PHE A 463 2.38 53.85 -23.33
C PHE A 463 1.96 53.17 -24.63
N TYR A 464 1.60 53.96 -25.62
CA TYR A 464 1.24 53.50 -26.96
C TYR A 464 2.37 53.83 -27.94
N TYR A 465 2.65 52.92 -28.85
CA TYR A 465 3.72 53.08 -29.84
C TYR A 465 3.23 52.79 -31.25
N GLN A 466 3.56 53.71 -32.17
CA GLN A 466 3.34 53.66 -33.62
C GLN A 466 1.85 53.55 -34.05
N ASN A 467 1.46 54.32 -35.07
CA ASN A 467 0.11 54.31 -35.64
C ASN A 467 -0.99 54.46 -34.57
N ILE A 468 -0.84 55.45 -33.69
CA ILE A 468 -1.72 55.67 -32.55
C ILE A 468 -2.98 56.39 -33.04
N ASP A 469 -4.14 55.76 -32.85
CA ASP A 469 -5.46 56.35 -33.11
C ASP A 469 -6.32 56.15 -31.87
N GLY A 470 -6.57 57.24 -31.12
CA GLY A 470 -7.22 57.19 -29.81
C GLY A 470 -8.34 58.21 -29.69
N THR A 471 -9.48 57.79 -29.14
CA THR A 471 -10.63 58.66 -28.87
C THR A 471 -11.10 58.48 -27.43
N LEU A 472 -11.26 59.59 -26.72
CA LEU A 472 -11.89 59.64 -25.39
C LEU A 472 -13.38 59.93 -25.55
N TYR A 473 -14.22 58.96 -25.22
CA TYR A 473 -15.67 59.11 -25.25
C TYR A 473 -16.20 59.45 -23.86
N LYS A 474 -17.17 60.37 -23.76
CA LYS A 474 -17.99 60.44 -22.55
C LYS A 474 -18.84 59.18 -22.45
N GLU A 475 -19.26 58.81 -21.24
CA GLU A 475 -20.02 57.57 -21.02
C GLU A 475 -21.25 57.44 -21.94
N ASN A 476 -22.01 58.52 -22.10
CA ASN A 476 -23.23 58.53 -22.93
C ASN A 476 -22.96 58.52 -24.45
N GLU A 477 -21.72 58.73 -24.89
CA GLU A 477 -21.35 58.79 -26.31
C GLU A 477 -20.92 57.43 -26.86
N LEU A 478 -20.47 56.51 -25.99
CA LEU A 478 -20.06 55.17 -26.37
C LEU A 478 -21.17 54.16 -26.00
N PRO A 479 -21.90 53.60 -26.98
CA PRO A 479 -22.97 52.66 -26.70
C PRO A 479 -22.40 51.38 -26.08
N GLU A 480 -23.17 50.71 -25.21
CA GLU A 480 -22.69 49.58 -24.39
C GLU A 480 -22.08 48.44 -25.22
N ASN A 481 -22.63 48.16 -26.39
CA ASN A 481 -22.12 47.15 -27.30
C ASN A 481 -20.72 47.46 -27.86
N ALA A 482 -20.29 48.73 -27.86
CA ALA A 482 -18.97 49.17 -28.30
C ALA A 482 -17.95 49.29 -27.14
N ARG A 483 -18.38 49.07 -25.89
CA ARG A 483 -17.53 49.10 -24.69
C ARG A 483 -16.75 47.80 -24.45
N GLN A 484 -16.89 46.83 -25.35
CA GLN A 484 -16.19 45.55 -25.30
C GLN A 484 -15.40 45.31 -26.58
N LEU A 485 -14.15 44.89 -26.44
CA LEU A 485 -13.34 44.51 -27.57
C LEU A 485 -13.76 43.13 -28.09
N SER A 486 -13.64 42.92 -29.40
CA SER A 486 -13.79 41.57 -29.97
C SER A 486 -12.86 40.58 -29.27
N GLY A 487 -13.41 39.45 -28.81
CA GLY A 487 -12.68 38.44 -28.04
C GLY A 487 -12.76 38.63 -26.52
N PHE A 488 -13.41 39.69 -26.03
CA PHE A 488 -13.67 39.88 -24.60
C PHE A 488 -14.44 38.68 -24.03
N ASN A 489 -13.89 38.07 -22.99
CA ASN A 489 -14.51 36.96 -22.27
C ASN A 489 -14.06 36.99 -20.81
N TRP A 490 -14.82 37.65 -19.94
CA TRP A 490 -14.55 37.63 -18.50
C TRP A 490 -15.04 36.32 -17.87
N ARG A 491 -14.12 35.59 -17.22
CA ARG A 491 -14.36 34.29 -16.61
C ARG A 491 -14.13 34.33 -15.09
N GLY A 492 -14.49 35.44 -14.45
CA GLY A 492 -14.30 35.63 -13.00
C GLY A 492 -14.99 34.56 -12.13
N GLU A 493 -16.13 34.03 -12.58
CA GLU A 493 -16.86 32.95 -11.88
C GLU A 493 -16.09 31.62 -11.85
N GLU A 494 -15.17 31.40 -12.80
CA GLU A 494 -14.33 30.19 -12.85
C GLU A 494 -13.06 30.31 -11.99
N LYS A 495 -12.82 31.48 -11.39
CA LYS A 495 -11.64 31.74 -10.58
C LYS A 495 -11.56 30.79 -9.39
N ILE A 496 -10.36 30.28 -9.18
CA ILE A 496 -10.02 29.33 -8.12
C ILE A 496 -9.50 30.14 -6.93
N ASN A 497 -10.33 30.29 -5.90
CA ASN A 497 -10.02 31.12 -4.73
C ASN A 497 -9.55 30.29 -3.53
N SER A 498 -9.61 28.97 -3.62
CA SER A 498 -9.24 28.04 -2.56
C SER A 498 -8.81 26.69 -3.11
N LYS A 499 -8.18 25.86 -2.27
CA LYS A 499 -7.84 24.46 -2.63
C LYS A 499 -9.08 23.62 -2.96
N ALA A 500 -10.23 23.92 -2.35
CA ALA A 500 -11.47 23.21 -2.62
C ALA A 500 -11.99 23.46 -4.05
N ASP A 501 -11.73 24.65 -4.58
CA ASP A 501 -12.16 25.05 -5.92
C ASP A 501 -11.44 24.28 -7.03
N LEU A 502 -10.27 23.69 -6.74
CA LEU A 502 -9.58 22.80 -7.67
C LEU A 502 -10.48 21.64 -8.14
N PHE A 503 -11.43 21.20 -7.31
CA PHE A 503 -12.33 20.10 -7.63
C PHE A 503 -13.77 20.56 -7.90
N ARG A 504 -14.00 21.85 -8.12
CA ARG A 504 -15.34 22.39 -8.38
C ARG A 504 -15.99 21.69 -9.59
N GLY A 505 -17.22 21.22 -9.43
CA GLY A 505 -17.96 20.51 -10.48
C GLY A 505 -17.61 19.02 -10.64
N GLU A 506 -16.63 18.49 -9.90
CA GLU A 506 -16.31 17.06 -9.91
C GLU A 506 -17.09 16.29 -8.87
N SER A 507 -17.53 15.09 -9.25
CA SER A 507 -18.08 14.13 -8.28
C SER A 507 -16.94 13.49 -7.47
N PRO A 508 -17.16 13.16 -6.19
CA PRO A 508 -16.23 12.34 -5.42
C PRO A 508 -15.89 11.04 -6.16
N PRO A 509 -14.64 10.56 -6.08
CA PRO A 509 -14.20 9.44 -6.87
C PRO A 509 -14.85 8.16 -6.32
N LYS A 510 -15.45 7.36 -7.19
CA LYS A 510 -15.97 6.04 -6.82
C LYS A 510 -14.79 5.11 -6.58
N LEU A 511 -14.50 4.84 -5.31
CA LEU A 511 -13.39 3.97 -4.92
C LEU A 511 -13.57 2.55 -5.46
N THR A 512 -12.48 1.99 -5.97
CA THR A 512 -12.47 0.60 -6.44
C THR A 512 -12.66 -0.32 -5.23
N LYS A 513 -13.61 -1.27 -5.32
CA LYS A 513 -13.76 -2.30 -4.27
C LYS A 513 -12.55 -3.23 -4.31
N ILE A 514 -11.67 -3.12 -3.33
CA ILE A 514 -10.49 -3.97 -3.23
C ILE A 514 -10.93 -5.35 -2.77
N LYS A 515 -10.74 -6.35 -3.64
CA LYS A 515 -10.85 -7.76 -3.25
C LYS A 515 -9.67 -8.05 -2.32
N GLY A 516 -9.98 -8.37 -1.07
CA GLY A 516 -8.95 -8.72 -0.09
C GLY A 516 -8.29 -10.06 -0.44
N ILE A 517 -7.12 -10.27 0.16
CA ILE A 517 -6.51 -11.61 0.28
C ILE A 517 -7.49 -12.49 1.10
N PRO A 518 -7.55 -13.83 0.93
CA PRO A 518 -8.29 -14.68 1.85
C PRO A 518 -7.80 -14.51 3.29
N LEU A 519 -8.65 -14.81 4.26
CA LEU A 519 -8.20 -14.90 5.66
C LEU A 519 -7.46 -16.23 5.83
N PRO A 520 -6.49 -16.31 6.77
CA PRO A 520 -5.87 -17.58 7.08
C PRO A 520 -6.95 -18.56 7.56
N GLU A 521 -6.88 -19.80 7.10
CA GLU A 521 -7.79 -20.84 7.56
C GLU A 521 -7.64 -21.01 9.07
N ILE A 522 -8.77 -21.11 9.78
CA ILE A 522 -8.77 -21.40 11.22
C ILE A 522 -8.54 -22.90 11.35
N GLU A 523 -7.32 -23.25 11.71
CA GLU A 523 -6.93 -24.63 11.93
C GLU A 523 -7.21 -25.04 13.38
N THR A 524 -7.61 -26.28 13.56
CA THR A 524 -7.57 -26.91 14.89
C THR A 524 -6.12 -26.97 15.38
N ASP A 525 -5.92 -26.70 16.67
CA ASP A 525 -4.62 -26.81 17.33
C ASP A 525 -3.96 -28.17 17.03
N PHE A 526 -2.63 -28.19 16.98
CA PHE A 526 -1.87 -29.43 16.81
C PHE A 526 -2.12 -30.37 18.00
N PHE A 527 -2.17 -29.84 19.22
CA PHE A 527 -2.60 -30.54 20.42
C PHE A 527 -4.09 -30.29 20.76
N ASP A 528 -4.98 -30.65 19.84
CA ASP A 528 -6.43 -30.59 20.10
C ASP A 528 -6.92 -31.67 21.08
N GLU A 529 -8.20 -31.59 21.48
CA GLU A 529 -8.79 -32.50 22.47
C GLU A 529 -8.66 -33.97 22.09
N GLU A 530 -8.85 -34.31 20.81
CA GLU A 530 -8.74 -35.68 20.31
C GLU A 530 -7.29 -36.18 20.39
N THR A 531 -6.34 -35.36 19.94
CA THR A 531 -4.91 -35.69 19.99
C THR A 531 -4.46 -35.86 21.45
N VAL A 532 -4.81 -34.94 22.33
CA VAL A 532 -4.45 -34.98 23.75
C VAL A 532 -5.08 -36.18 24.45
N LYS A 533 -6.35 -36.50 24.14
CA LYS A 533 -7.02 -37.69 24.67
C LYS A 533 -6.30 -38.97 24.22
N ARG A 534 -6.01 -39.10 22.92
CA ARG A 534 -5.27 -40.24 22.34
C ARG A 534 -3.91 -40.45 23.01
N LEU A 535 -3.17 -39.37 23.26
CA LEU A 535 -1.88 -39.40 23.95
C LEU A 535 -1.99 -39.75 25.44
N LYS A 536 -3.04 -39.28 26.12
CA LYS A 536 -3.25 -39.54 27.57
C LYS A 536 -3.84 -40.92 27.87
N GLU A 537 -4.57 -41.53 26.95
CA GLU A 537 -5.10 -42.89 27.09
C GLU A 537 -4.01 -43.95 26.84
N ASN A 538 -2.98 -43.61 26.07
CA ASN A 538 -1.86 -44.49 25.73
C ASN A 538 -0.55 -43.94 26.33
N LYS A 539 -0.57 -43.58 27.62
CA LYS A 539 0.63 -43.09 28.31
C LYS A 539 1.64 -44.21 28.43
N SER A 540 2.86 -43.93 28.00
CA SER A 540 3.98 -44.84 28.18
C SER A 540 4.88 -44.35 29.32
N GLN A 541 5.31 -45.28 30.18
CA GLN A 541 6.12 -44.96 31.35
C GLN A 541 7.48 -44.36 30.94
N GLY A 542 7.84 -43.22 31.54
CA GLY A 542 9.11 -42.54 31.28
C GLY A 542 9.21 -41.82 29.92
N SER A 543 8.07 -41.49 29.30
CA SER A 543 7.98 -40.62 28.13
C SER A 543 8.20 -39.14 28.51
N GLN A 544 9.21 -38.52 27.90
CA GLN A 544 9.49 -37.08 27.96
C GLN A 544 8.44 -36.26 27.20
N LEU A 545 7.75 -36.82 26.21
CA LEU A 545 6.62 -36.13 25.57
C LEU A 545 5.54 -35.74 26.59
N LEU A 546 5.29 -36.61 27.58
CA LEU A 546 4.28 -36.34 28.62
C LEU A 546 4.74 -35.29 29.64
N GLU A 547 6.04 -35.02 29.73
CA GLU A 547 6.60 -33.91 30.52
C GLU A 547 6.44 -32.56 29.79
N GLN A 548 6.28 -32.59 28.47
CA GLN A 548 6.02 -31.41 27.67
C GLN A 548 4.58 -30.91 27.87
N LYS A 549 4.39 -29.59 27.76
CA LYS A 549 3.04 -29.00 27.72
C LYS A 549 2.31 -29.47 26.45
N LEU A 550 1.31 -30.35 26.55
CA LEU A 550 0.49 -30.81 25.42
C LEU A 550 -0.58 -29.77 25.02
N LYS A 551 -0.12 -28.57 24.65
CA LYS A 551 -0.92 -27.45 24.16
C LYS A 551 -0.11 -26.65 23.16
N ASP A 552 -0.74 -26.08 22.15
CA ASP A 552 -0.03 -25.22 21.21
C ASP A 552 0.56 -23.98 21.91
N ALA A 553 1.57 -23.39 21.29
CA ALA A 553 2.09 -22.12 21.77
C ALA A 553 1.07 -21.03 21.47
N GLU A 554 0.89 -20.09 22.40
CA GLU A 554 -0.03 -18.96 22.20
C GLU A 554 0.40 -18.15 20.97
N LEU A 555 -0.46 -18.16 19.96
CA LEU A 555 -0.30 -17.32 18.79
C LEU A 555 -0.68 -15.89 19.18
N LYS A 556 0.17 -14.91 18.85
CA LYS A 556 -0.26 -13.50 18.88
C LYS A 556 -1.54 -13.38 18.06
N GLU A 557 -2.56 -12.76 18.63
CA GLU A 557 -3.80 -12.49 17.90
C GLU A 557 -3.48 -11.58 16.71
N THR A 558 -3.42 -12.16 15.51
CA THR A 558 -3.68 -11.38 14.30
C THR A 558 -5.14 -10.95 14.34
N GLU A 559 -5.45 -9.69 14.01
CA GLU A 559 -6.78 -9.05 14.12
C GLU A 559 -7.96 -9.84 13.50
N VAL A 560 -7.67 -10.92 12.78
CA VAL A 560 -8.59 -11.92 12.22
C VAL A 560 -9.48 -12.58 13.29
N LYS A 561 -9.02 -12.81 14.53
CA LYS A 561 -9.84 -13.49 15.57
C LYS A 561 -11.00 -12.64 16.12
N LYS A 562 -11.04 -11.31 15.89
CA LYS A 562 -12.06 -10.42 16.51
C LYS A 562 -13.45 -10.40 15.84
N LYS A 563 -13.73 -11.25 14.84
CA LYS A 563 -15.06 -11.32 14.19
C LYS A 563 -15.74 -12.68 14.33
N GLN A 564 -15.87 -13.19 15.55
CA GLN A 564 -17.01 -14.06 15.89
C GLN A 564 -18.04 -13.21 16.66
N PRO A 565 -19.29 -13.08 16.18
CA PRO A 565 -20.35 -12.50 16.99
C PRO A 565 -20.56 -13.37 18.23
N PRO A 566 -20.87 -12.81 19.41
CA PRO A 566 -21.25 -13.61 20.57
C PRO A 566 -22.49 -14.45 20.22
N LEU A 567 -22.45 -15.74 20.55
CA LEU A 567 -23.61 -16.61 20.56
C LEU A 567 -24.72 -15.97 21.42
N LEU A 568 -25.78 -15.49 20.78
CA LEU A 568 -26.99 -15.02 21.44
C LEU A 568 -27.60 -16.18 22.25
N LYS A 569 -27.54 -16.06 23.58
CA LYS A 569 -28.37 -16.87 24.48
C LYS A 569 -29.84 -16.63 24.13
N LYS A 570 -30.55 -17.71 23.77
CA LYS A 570 -32.01 -17.73 23.64
C LYS A 570 -32.65 -17.33 24.97
N ILE A 571 -33.38 -16.22 25.00
CA ILE A 571 -34.35 -15.89 26.06
C ILE A 571 -35.74 -16.11 25.47
N LYS A 572 -36.54 -16.93 26.17
CA LYS A 572 -37.95 -17.21 25.88
C LYS A 572 -38.78 -15.92 26.02
N GLY A 573 -39.74 -15.74 25.13
CA GLY A 573 -40.42 -14.48 24.90
C GLY A 573 -41.56 -14.12 25.87
N THR A 574 -42.15 -12.97 25.57
CA THR A 574 -43.57 -12.66 25.73
C THR A 574 -43.95 -11.56 24.73
N ASP A 575 -45.18 -11.69 24.22
CA ASP A 575 -45.80 -10.90 23.15
C ASP A 575 -46.03 -9.41 23.49
N LYS A 576 -45.95 -8.55 22.45
CA LYS A 576 -46.99 -7.56 22.11
C LYS A 576 -46.75 -6.92 20.73
N LYS A 577 -47.83 -6.84 19.96
CA LYS A 577 -47.97 -6.28 18.59
C LYS A 577 -47.97 -4.73 18.56
N PRO A 578 -47.89 -4.09 17.36
CA PRO A 578 -47.03 -2.95 17.09
C PRO A 578 -47.75 -1.59 17.16
N ASN A 579 -46.98 -0.52 17.35
CA ASN A 579 -47.42 0.82 17.01
C ASN A 579 -46.47 1.47 15.99
N LYS A 580 -47.08 2.13 15.00
CA LYS A 580 -46.45 2.90 13.93
C LYS A 580 -45.90 4.22 14.47
N ASP A 581 -45.09 4.86 13.62
CA ASP A 581 -44.50 6.20 13.73
C ASP A 581 -43.15 6.29 14.46
N ASN A 582 -42.06 6.24 13.68
CA ASN A 582 -41.11 7.35 13.69
C ASN A 582 -40.17 7.34 12.47
N LYS A 583 -39.95 8.55 11.96
CA LYS A 583 -39.15 8.90 10.77
C LYS A 583 -37.73 8.31 10.86
N LYS A 584 -37.28 7.70 9.75
CA LYS A 584 -35.87 7.33 9.54
C LYS A 584 -34.99 8.59 9.58
N GLN A 585 -34.23 8.76 10.65
CA GLN A 585 -33.02 9.58 10.63
C GLN A 585 -32.00 8.89 9.73
N VAL A 586 -31.70 9.54 8.61
CA VAL A 586 -30.53 9.23 7.79
C VAL A 586 -29.30 9.63 8.63
N ASN A 587 -28.40 8.68 8.84
CA ASN A 587 -27.14 8.90 9.54
C ASN A 587 -26.24 9.73 8.63
N VAL A 588 -26.22 11.05 8.85
CA VAL A 588 -25.38 12.01 8.14
C VAL A 588 -23.95 11.88 8.68
N ASP A 589 -22.99 11.74 7.77
CA ASP A 589 -21.55 11.73 8.04
C ASP A 589 -21.14 12.94 8.93
N PRO A 590 -20.42 12.74 10.05
CA PRO A 590 -19.95 13.82 10.93
C PRO A 590 -19.05 14.87 10.25
N LEU A 591 -18.64 14.66 8.99
CA LEU A 591 -17.79 15.58 8.23
C LEU A 591 -18.55 16.67 7.44
N LEU A 592 -19.88 16.64 7.42
CA LEU A 592 -20.71 17.64 6.70
C LEU A 592 -20.93 18.96 7.48
N GLY A 593 -20.42 19.09 8.71
CA GLY A 593 -20.56 20.28 9.55
C GLY A 593 -19.36 21.23 9.62
N LYS A 594 -18.27 20.96 8.89
CA LYS A 594 -17.01 21.72 9.02
C LYS A 594 -16.86 22.84 8.01
N THR A 595 -16.39 24.00 8.48
CA THR A 595 -16.19 25.23 7.69
C THR A 595 -15.00 25.09 6.72
N ALA A 596 -14.97 25.90 5.65
CA ALA A 596 -13.94 25.84 4.60
C ALA A 596 -12.49 25.94 5.13
N LYS A 597 -12.30 26.59 6.29
CA LYS A 597 -11.01 26.76 6.98
C LYS A 597 -10.48 25.48 7.64
N GLU A 598 -11.35 24.50 7.91
CA GLU A 598 -10.98 23.24 8.57
C GLU A 598 -10.59 22.12 7.59
N ARG A 599 -10.75 22.34 6.27
CA ARG A 599 -10.43 21.37 5.21
C ARG A 599 -9.00 21.52 4.65
N ASP A 600 -8.21 22.43 5.21
CA ASP A 600 -6.96 22.92 4.61
C ASP A 600 -5.68 22.13 4.95
N SER A 601 -5.78 20.94 5.54
CA SER A 601 -4.61 20.18 6.00
C SER A 601 -3.92 19.36 4.89
N LEU A 602 -3.41 20.06 3.89
CA LEU A 602 -2.26 19.65 3.08
C LEU A 602 -1.42 20.93 2.89
N THR A 603 -0.62 21.26 3.88
CA THR A 603 0.44 22.28 3.74
C THR A 603 1.75 21.52 3.81
N VAL A 604 2.58 21.63 2.77
CA VAL A 604 3.91 21.06 2.79
C VAL A 604 4.77 21.94 3.68
N THR A 605 4.93 21.55 4.94
CA THR A 605 5.90 22.17 5.86
C THR A 605 7.20 21.38 5.78
N LYS A 606 8.37 22.04 5.89
CA LYS A 606 9.67 21.36 6.00
C LYS A 606 9.56 20.20 7.00
N LEU A 607 9.78 18.97 6.53
CA LEU A 607 9.78 17.78 7.38
C LEU A 607 10.99 17.83 8.31
N GLN A 608 10.80 18.28 9.56
CA GLN A 608 11.82 18.15 10.59
C GLN A 608 11.74 16.75 11.21
N PHE A 609 12.78 15.96 11.02
CA PHE A 609 13.01 14.77 11.85
C PHE A 609 13.54 15.21 13.22
N LYS A 610 12.89 14.73 14.29
CA LYS A 610 13.47 14.73 15.63
C LYS A 610 14.66 13.77 15.63
N SER A 611 15.88 14.30 15.65
CA SER A 611 17.03 13.55 16.14
C SER A 611 16.81 13.27 17.64
N GLY A 612 16.71 12.00 18.01
CA GLY A 612 16.59 11.59 19.41
C GLY A 612 17.81 12.03 20.21
N ALA A 613 17.56 12.66 21.36
CA ALA A 613 18.55 12.95 22.38
C ALA A 613 18.74 11.75 23.31
N ASN A 614 20.00 11.37 23.53
CA ASN A 614 20.66 10.91 24.77
C ASN A 614 21.99 10.24 24.35
N SER A 615 23.15 10.48 24.96
CA SER A 615 23.44 10.78 26.36
C SER A 615 24.70 11.65 26.52
N LYS A 616 24.73 12.39 27.63
CA LYS A 616 25.91 12.98 28.24
C LYS A 616 26.90 11.91 28.74
N ASP A 617 28.09 12.41 29.10
CA ASP A 617 29.16 11.81 29.91
C ASP A 617 30.23 10.99 29.18
N THR A 618 31.34 11.65 28.82
CA THR A 618 32.60 11.52 29.57
C THR A 618 33.68 12.47 29.02
N GLN A 619 34.04 13.48 29.80
CA GLN A 619 35.38 14.05 29.84
C GLN A 619 36.04 13.49 31.09
N LYS A 620 37.15 12.75 30.94
CA LYS A 620 38.35 12.83 31.79
C LYS A 620 39.43 11.90 31.25
N GLU A 621 40.61 12.51 31.10
CA GLU A 621 41.94 12.00 30.73
C GLU A 621 42.20 11.62 29.26
#